data_AF-B1ZG52-F1
#
_entry.id   AF-B1ZG52-F1
#
_cell.length_a   1.000
_cell.length_b   1.000
_cell.length_c   1.000
_cell.angle_alpha   90.00
_cell.angle_beta   90.00
_cell.angle_gamma   90.00
#
_symmetry.space_group_name_H-M   'P 1'
#
loop_
_entity.id
_entity.type
_entity.pdbx_description
1 polymer ?
#
loop_
_entity_poly.entity_id
_entity_poly.type
_entity_poly.pdbx_seq_one_letter_code
_entity_poly.pdbx_strand_id
1 'polypeptide(L)'
;MTLSSKPPRREPKVDLSGLSDHQVLVRQGVVTLGELAFGPRWQSDLAAALSEEAGRRVGQAQVSHWFLGVRPVPEAMIEPLQRLAVRVADDLVRRADRIRADWVAAPQEDLDALPGPRD
;
A
#
# COMPACT_ATOMS: atom_id res chain seq x y z
N MET A 1 -31.46 -19.14 -9.75
CA MET A 1 -30.09 -18.63 -9.52
C MET A 1 -30.10 -17.80 -8.24
N THR A 2 -29.60 -18.34 -7.13
CA THR A 2 -29.59 -17.64 -5.83
C THR A 2 -28.34 -16.78 -5.71
N LEU A 3 -28.53 -15.46 -5.65
CA LEU A 3 -27.50 -14.48 -5.32
C LEU A 3 -27.08 -14.67 -3.85
N SER A 4 -25.95 -15.36 -3.64
CA SER A 4 -25.34 -15.48 -2.31
C SER A 4 -24.73 -14.12 -1.94
N SER A 5 -25.49 -13.32 -1.19
CA SER A 5 -24.97 -12.10 -0.57
C SER A 5 -23.94 -12.49 0.48
N LYS A 6 -22.66 -12.20 0.20
CA LYS A 6 -21.56 -12.33 1.15
C LYS A 6 -21.90 -11.51 2.40
N PRO A 7 -21.76 -12.06 3.62
CA PRO A 7 -22.04 -11.32 4.84
C PRO A 7 -21.13 -10.09 4.93
N PRO A 8 -21.61 -8.98 5.56
CA PRO A 8 -20.79 -7.78 5.75
C PRO A 8 -19.52 -8.15 6.52
N ARG A 9 -18.36 -7.79 5.96
CA ARG A 9 -17.07 -7.97 6.64
C ARG A 9 -17.13 -7.18 7.94
N ARG A 10 -17.05 -7.88 9.08
CA ARG A 10 -16.82 -7.24 10.38
C ARG A 10 -15.50 -6.46 10.28
N GLU A 11 -15.55 -5.17 10.55
CA GLU A 11 -14.33 -4.38 10.69
C GLU A 11 -13.49 -4.99 11.82
N PRO A 12 -12.19 -5.20 11.59
CA PRO A 12 -11.34 -5.75 12.62
C PRO A 12 -11.26 -4.78 13.80
N LYS A 13 -11.59 -5.26 15.00
CA LYS A 13 -11.44 -4.48 16.24
C LYS A 13 -9.96 -4.27 16.51
N VAL A 14 -9.48 -3.06 16.26
CA VAL A 14 -8.12 -2.63 16.59
C VAL A 14 -8.10 -2.22 18.06
N ASP A 15 -7.18 -2.79 18.84
CA ASP A 15 -6.94 -2.41 20.23
C ASP A 15 -5.47 -2.00 20.39
N LEU A 16 -5.25 -0.75 20.77
CA LEU A 16 -3.93 -0.14 20.92
C LEU A 16 -3.58 0.15 22.38
N SER A 17 -4.48 -0.14 23.33
CA SER A 17 -4.32 0.22 24.74
C SER A 17 -3.08 -0.42 25.40
N GLY A 18 -2.58 -1.51 24.85
CA GLY A 18 -1.36 -2.19 25.30
C GLY A 18 -0.05 -1.72 24.64
N LEU A 19 -0.08 -0.69 23.79
CA LEU A 19 1.09 -0.19 23.08
C LEU A 19 1.54 1.18 23.61
N SER A 20 2.85 1.43 23.58
CA SER A 20 3.39 2.77 23.86
C SER A 20 3.15 3.71 22.67
N ASP A 21 3.22 5.03 22.90
CA ASP A 21 3.07 6.04 21.85
C ASP A 21 4.04 5.82 20.68
N HIS A 22 5.27 5.43 20.98
CA HIS A 22 6.26 5.09 19.96
C HIS A 22 5.82 3.89 19.12
N GLN A 23 5.30 2.82 19.74
CA GLN A 23 4.81 1.64 19.03
C GLN A 23 3.57 1.93 18.19
N VAL A 24 2.70 2.82 18.67
CA VAL A 24 1.54 3.32 17.91
C VAL A 24 2.00 4.07 16.66
N LEU A 25 3.00 4.94 16.79
CA LEU A 25 3.56 5.69 15.66
C LEU A 25 4.22 4.77 14.63
N VAL A 26 5.01 3.79 15.07
CA VAL A 26 5.61 2.77 14.18
C VAL A 26 4.51 1.97 13.46
N ARG A 27 3.49 1.52 14.18
CA ARG A 27 2.34 0.82 13.60
C ARG A 27 1.69 1.68 12.52
N GLN A 28 1.46 2.96 12.79
CA GLN A 28 0.85 3.87 11.82
C GLN A 28 1.70 3.97 10.55
N GLY A 29 3.03 4.06 10.69
CA GLY A 29 3.95 4.00 9.55
C GLY A 29 3.81 2.72 8.71
N VAL A 30 3.67 1.55 9.35
CA VAL A 30 3.43 0.27 8.65
C VAL A 30 2.13 0.29 7.86
N VAL A 31 1.04 0.79 8.47
CA VAL A 31 -0.28 0.85 7.83
C VAL A 31 -0.24 1.79 6.63
N THR A 32 0.26 3.01 6.84
CA THR A 32 0.37 4.02 5.77
C THR A 32 1.24 3.53 4.63
N LEU A 33 2.41 2.93 4.93
CA LEU A 33 3.26 2.34 3.90
C LEU A 33 2.51 1.26 3.12
N GLY A 34 1.87 0.32 3.82
CA GLY A 34 1.12 -0.76 3.20
C GLY A 34 0.05 -0.26 2.23
N GLU A 35 -0.78 0.67 2.67
CA GLU A 35 -1.88 1.24 1.88
C GLU A 35 -1.39 2.02 0.66
N LEU A 36 -0.38 2.88 0.84
CA LEU A 36 0.15 3.69 -0.26
C LEU A 36 0.93 2.86 -1.29
N ALA A 37 1.66 1.84 -0.83
CA ALA A 37 2.54 1.05 -1.68
C ALA A 37 1.79 -0.03 -2.48
N PHE A 38 0.86 -0.72 -1.82
CA PHE A 38 0.25 -1.97 -2.33
C PHE A 38 -1.27 -1.88 -2.44
N GLY A 39 -1.89 -0.80 -1.93
CA GLY A 39 -3.32 -0.58 -2.05
C GLY A 39 -4.17 -1.45 -1.11
N PRO A 40 -5.44 -1.72 -1.47
CA PRO A 40 -6.33 -2.52 -0.64
C PRO A 40 -5.81 -3.95 -0.46
N ARG A 41 -5.81 -4.46 0.78
CA ARG A 41 -5.32 -5.81 1.15
C ARG A 41 -3.79 -5.99 1.08
N TRP A 42 -3.06 -4.90 1.31
CA TRP A 42 -1.61 -4.82 1.30
C TRP A 42 -0.83 -5.79 2.21
N GLN A 43 -1.45 -6.46 3.19
CA GLN A 43 -0.67 -7.18 4.23
C GLN A 43 0.20 -8.32 3.66
N SER A 44 -0.25 -9.01 2.62
CA SER A 44 0.51 -10.08 1.98
C SER A 44 1.70 -9.54 1.18
N ASP A 45 1.48 -8.47 0.42
CA ASP A 45 2.51 -7.86 -0.42
C ASP A 45 3.58 -7.17 0.44
N LEU A 46 3.16 -6.48 1.51
CA LEU A 46 4.10 -5.93 2.48
C LEU A 46 4.93 -7.03 3.14
N ALA A 47 4.31 -8.16 3.53
CA ALA A 47 5.04 -9.26 4.14
C ALA A 47 6.08 -9.86 3.19
N ALA A 48 5.76 -10.00 1.90
CA ALA A 48 6.71 -10.44 0.88
C ALA A 48 7.87 -9.45 0.72
N ALA A 49 7.57 -8.17 0.48
CA ALA A 49 8.58 -7.14 0.29
C ALA A 49 9.48 -6.96 1.51
N LEU A 50 8.91 -7.00 2.72
CA LEU A 50 9.67 -6.92 3.97
C LEU A 50 10.51 -8.17 4.22
N SER A 51 10.08 -9.34 3.74
CA SER A 51 10.89 -10.56 3.85
C SER A 51 12.19 -10.44 3.07
N GLU A 52 12.12 -9.86 1.87
CA GLU A 52 13.29 -9.56 1.05
C GLU A 52 14.19 -8.55 1.75
N GLU A 53 13.62 -7.44 2.23
CA GLU A 53 14.38 -6.34 2.83
C GLU A 53 15.04 -6.70 4.16
N ALA A 54 14.42 -7.61 4.92
CA ALA A 54 14.90 -8.09 6.20
C ALA A 54 15.83 -9.32 6.08
N GLY A 55 15.96 -9.92 4.89
CA GLY A 55 16.73 -11.16 4.68
C GLY A 55 16.19 -12.37 5.44
N ARG A 56 14.92 -12.32 5.90
CA ARG A 56 14.28 -13.39 6.66
C ARG A 56 12.78 -13.40 6.41
N ARG A 57 12.15 -14.57 6.55
CA ARG A 57 10.71 -14.72 6.32
C ARG A 57 9.89 -13.88 7.31
N VAL A 58 9.04 -13.02 6.78
CA VAL A 58 7.94 -12.32 7.46
C VAL A 58 6.62 -12.83 6.90
N GLY A 59 5.76 -13.38 7.75
CA GLY A 59 4.44 -13.88 7.35
C GLY A 59 3.36 -12.80 7.38
N GLN A 60 2.36 -12.92 6.51
CA GLN A 60 1.16 -12.08 6.52
C GLN A 60 0.50 -12.02 7.92
N ALA A 61 0.46 -13.14 8.65
CA ALA A 61 -0.09 -13.18 10.01
C ALA A 61 0.67 -12.27 10.99
N GLN A 62 2.00 -12.13 10.84
CA GLN A 62 2.80 -11.23 11.68
C GLN A 62 2.45 -9.77 11.37
N VAL A 63 2.37 -9.42 10.09
CA VAL A 63 1.93 -8.09 9.64
C VAL A 63 0.51 -7.78 10.12
N SER A 64 -0.39 -8.77 10.08
CA SER A 64 -1.75 -8.63 10.60
C SER A 64 -1.76 -8.34 12.10
N HIS A 65 -0.93 -9.01 12.91
CA HIS A 65 -0.83 -8.70 14.33
C HIS A 65 -0.35 -7.27 14.61
N TRP A 66 0.57 -6.73 13.79
CA TRP A 66 1.00 -5.34 13.91
C TRP A 66 -0.12 -4.38 13.55
N PHE A 67 -0.80 -4.63 12.43
CA PHE A 67 -1.95 -3.86 11.97
C PHE A 67 -3.09 -3.85 13.01
N LEU A 68 -3.40 -4.99 13.62
CA LEU A 68 -4.48 -5.10 14.60
C LEU A 68 -4.11 -4.54 15.98
N GLY A 69 -2.83 -4.24 16.23
CA GLY A 69 -2.33 -3.84 17.55
C GLY A 69 -2.12 -4.99 18.53
N VAL A 70 -2.33 -6.24 18.09
CA VAL A 70 -2.16 -7.45 18.92
C VAL A 70 -0.71 -7.63 19.38
N ARG A 71 0.26 -7.25 18.54
CA ARG A 71 1.68 -7.21 18.90
C ARG A 71 2.35 -5.98 18.30
N PRO A 72 3.30 -5.36 19.03
CA PRO A 72 4.11 -4.30 18.44
C PRO A 72 4.97 -4.85 17.30
N VAL A 73 5.36 -3.95 16.41
CA VAL A 73 6.41 -4.23 15.43
C VAL A 73 7.72 -4.47 16.19
N PRO A 74 8.43 -5.60 15.96
CA PRO A 74 9.71 -5.85 16.61
C PRO A 74 10.75 -4.79 16.23
N GLU A 75 11.59 -4.39 17.17
CA GLU A 75 12.62 -3.35 16.94
C GLU A 75 13.57 -3.72 15.78
N ALA A 76 13.93 -5.00 15.65
CA ALA A 76 14.73 -5.51 14.53
C ALA A 76 14.08 -5.32 13.14
N MET A 77 12.79 -4.99 13.06
CA MET A 77 12.08 -4.71 11.81
C MET A 77 11.99 -3.22 11.47
N ILE A 78 12.37 -2.32 12.38
CA ILE A 78 12.27 -0.88 12.14
C ILE A 78 13.16 -0.45 10.98
N GLU A 79 14.43 -0.84 11.00
CA GLU A 79 15.37 -0.47 9.93
C GLU A 79 14.99 -1.08 8.56
N PRO A 80 14.65 -2.38 8.44
CA PRO A 80 14.11 -2.92 7.18
C PRO A 80 12.85 -2.22 6.68
N LEU A 81 11.93 -1.84 7.58
CA LEU A 81 10.74 -1.06 7.21
C LEU A 81 11.09 0.32 6.66
N GLN A 82 12.07 1.00 7.27
CA GLN A 82 12.53 2.31 6.80
C GLN A 82 13.18 2.19 5.42
N ARG A 83 14.05 1.20 5.19
CA ARG A 83 14.65 0.96 3.86
C ARG A 83 13.59 0.65 2.81
N LEU A 84 12.62 -0.21 3.15
CA LEU A 84 11.50 -0.53 2.27
C LEU A 84 10.68 0.72 1.93
N ALA A 85 10.38 1.57 2.93
CA ALA A 85 9.61 2.79 2.74
C ALA A 85 10.29 3.75 1.77
N VAL A 86 11.60 3.99 1.93
CA VAL A 86 12.38 4.85 1.03
C VAL A 86 12.41 4.27 -0.39
N ARG A 87 12.71 2.97 -0.53
CA ARG A 87 12.73 2.29 -1.83
C ARG A 87 11.40 2.39 -2.56
N VAL A 88 10.29 2.20 -1.86
CA VAL A 88 8.94 2.31 -2.40
C VAL A 88 8.61 3.74 -2.80
N ALA A 89 8.98 4.72 -1.97
CA ALA A 89 8.75 6.13 -2.28
C ALA A 89 9.46 6.54 -3.58
N ASP A 90 10.73 6.17 -3.73
CA ASP A 90 11.49 6.44 -4.94
C ASP A 90 10.86 5.78 -6.18
N ASP A 91 10.33 4.57 -6.02
CA ASP A 91 9.65 3.86 -7.10
C ASP A 91 8.33 4.50 -7.51
N LEU A 92 7.55 4.97 -6.54
CA LEU A 92 6.31 5.71 -6.80
C LEU A 92 6.59 7.03 -7.52
N VAL A 93 7.66 7.74 -7.15
CA VAL A 93 8.09 8.97 -7.85
C VAL A 93 8.44 8.66 -9.31
N ARG A 94 9.30 7.64 -9.55
CA ARG A 94 9.66 7.23 -10.92
C ARG A 94 8.44 6.86 -11.76
N ARG A 95 7.49 6.12 -11.18
CA ARG A 95 6.23 5.76 -11.87
C ARG A 95 5.38 6.99 -12.17
N ALA A 96 5.27 7.92 -11.24
CA ALA A 96 4.54 9.17 -11.45
C ALA A 96 5.16 10.00 -12.58
N ASP A 97 6.48 10.12 -12.61
CA ASP A 97 7.19 10.86 -13.66
C ASP A 97 7.02 10.21 -15.04
N ARG A 98 7.06 8.87 -15.10
CA ARG A 98 6.78 8.12 -16.32
C ARG A 98 5.37 8.40 -16.84
N ILE A 99 4.36 8.31 -15.97
CA ILE A 99 2.97 8.61 -16.34
C ILE A 99 2.86 10.04 -16.89
N ARG A 100 3.47 11.03 -16.23
CA ARG A 100 3.43 12.43 -16.70
C ARG A 100 4.08 12.57 -18.07
N ALA A 101 5.24 11.96 -18.29
CA ALA A 101 5.95 12.02 -19.56
C ALA A 101 5.11 11.42 -20.70
N ASP A 102 4.50 10.26 -20.47
CA ASP A 102 3.70 9.57 -21.50
C ASP A 102 2.45 10.36 -21.91
N TRP A 103 1.83 11.09 -20.97
CA TRP A 103 0.62 11.89 -21.23
C TRP A 103 0.91 13.31 -21.73
N VAL A 104 2.07 13.89 -21.42
CA VAL A 104 2.51 15.18 -22.00
C VAL A 104 3.01 14.99 -23.44
N ALA A 105 3.58 13.83 -23.76
CA ALA A 105 4.08 13.52 -25.10
C ALA A 105 2.98 13.02 -26.06
N ALA A 106 1.75 12.80 -25.59
CA ALA A 106 0.64 12.42 -26.45
C ALA A 106 0.31 13.60 -27.39
N PRO A 107 0.41 13.44 -28.72
CA PRO A 107 -0.05 14.47 -29.64
C PRO A 107 -1.54 14.73 -29.36
N GLN A 108 -1.91 15.99 -29.14
CA GLN A 108 -3.29 16.41 -29.33
C GLN A 108 -3.56 16.25 -30.83
N GLU A 109 -4.08 15.10 -31.26
CA GLU A 109 -4.74 15.05 -32.56
C GLU A 109 -5.83 16.13 -32.53
N ASP A 110 -5.76 17.05 -33.49
CA ASP A 110 -6.70 18.15 -33.66
C ASP A 110 -8.13 17.58 -33.67
N LEU A 111 -8.80 17.65 -32.52
CA LEU A 111 -10.24 17.40 -32.38
C LEU A 111 -11.06 18.36 -33.26
N ASP A 112 -10.42 19.44 -33.74
CA ASP A 112 -10.97 20.42 -34.69
C ASP A 112 -10.98 19.93 -36.15
N ALA A 113 -10.38 18.77 -36.47
CA ALA A 113 -10.37 18.19 -37.83
C ALA A 113 -11.54 17.24 -38.11
N LEU A 114 -12.46 17.03 -37.16
CA LEU A 114 -13.68 16.26 -37.42
C LEU A 114 -14.62 17.09 -38.30
N PRO A 115 -14.90 16.68 -39.55
CA PRO A 115 -15.87 17.39 -40.38
C PRO A 115 -17.22 17.38 -39.67
N GLY A 116 -17.79 18.57 -39.47
CA GLY A 116 -19.12 18.74 -38.89
C GLY A 116 -20.17 17.88 -39.60
N PRO A 117 -21.30 17.57 -38.92
CA PRO A 117 -22.32 16.71 -39.47
C PRO A 117 -22.76 17.24 -40.83
N ARG A 118 -22.69 16.40 -41.85
CA ARG A 118 -23.22 16.71 -43.18
C ARG A 118 -24.74 16.70 -43.08
N ASP A 119 -25.36 17.83 -43.37
CA ASP A 119 -26.82 17.99 -43.54
C ASP A 119 -27.39 17.05 -44.61
#